data_AF-R1CA90-F1
#
_entry.id   AF-R1CA90-F1
#
_cell.length_a   1.000
_cell.length_b   1.000
_cell.length_c   1.000
_cell.angle_alpha   90.00
_cell.angle_beta   90.00
_cell.angle_gamma   90.00
#
_symmetry.space_group_name_H-M   'P 1'
#
loop_
_entity.id
_entity.type
_entity.pdbx_description
1 polymer ?
#
loop_
_entity_poly.entity_id
_entity_poly.type
_entity_poly.pdbx_seq_one_letter_code
_entity_poly.pdbx_strand_id
1 'polypeptide(L)'
;MCGPHCCAFYGKRRQPTKEPAVPRGQLPAVALRSKPSRRVRYAYSALRRARARPCQLVQSPFLYGFDEELCAEYVSQPLATPPSCPANLTQGVPRLYHAVGKGAARPPNVDMNAAVHLRGFEVRYHDDKSAAAYVSEHCGEEAGQAYRCFVAPAYRADLFRFCAMYAEGGVYVDTDIVLLEPIGSIVNTCDGASIGYDIPAAARQSERKQMKLLASVPSHPLARCMVESIVDNVRHRFVSRKRPLLLTGPELLQECYNRTRAASDIMVTYRDSVRAVYPYTGLVGARGLIAFEQPNTMDYPQTTSTPISGDMRWTSKTFRQPVSSQVAAMRYGSLTSKGRIYTRGCAVPKR
;
A
#
# COMPACT_ATOMS: atom_id res chain seq x y z
N MET A 1 -24.31 5.36 -72.01
CA MET A 1 -24.32 6.69 -71.35
C MET A 1 -23.42 6.57 -70.12
N CYS A 2 -22.08 6.57 -70.21
CA CYS A 2 -21.07 7.50 -70.79
C CYS A 2 -20.69 8.66 -69.85
N GLY A 3 -19.37 8.79 -69.58
CA GLY A 3 -18.69 9.75 -68.68
C GLY A 3 -18.71 11.22 -69.16
N PRO A 4 -17.76 12.11 -68.77
CA PRO A 4 -16.30 11.95 -69.02
C PRO A 4 -15.33 12.52 -67.93
N HIS A 5 -14.12 11.93 -67.76
CA HIS A 5 -12.75 12.42 -68.11
C HIS A 5 -12.07 13.40 -67.11
N CYS A 6 -10.77 13.34 -66.77
CA CYS A 6 -9.53 12.75 -67.36
C CYS A 6 -8.56 12.34 -66.20
N CYS A 7 -7.87 11.18 -66.16
CA CYS A 7 -6.78 10.62 -66.99
C CYS A 7 -5.47 11.45 -66.97
N ALA A 8 -4.33 10.93 -66.47
CA ALA A 8 -3.31 10.17 -67.22
C ALA A 8 -2.12 9.82 -66.27
N PHE A 9 -1.22 8.83 -66.39
CA PHE A 9 -0.92 7.74 -67.33
C PHE A 9 0.10 6.76 -66.66
N TYR A 10 -0.06 5.45 -66.89
CA TYR A 10 0.93 4.37 -67.09
C TYR A 10 2.16 4.13 -66.17
N GLY A 11 2.08 3.03 -65.40
CA GLY A 11 2.80 1.76 -65.64
C GLY A 11 4.34 1.68 -65.64
N LYS A 12 4.90 0.90 -64.71
CA LYS A 12 5.96 -0.11 -64.97
C LYS A 12 6.18 -1.05 -63.77
N ARG A 13 6.14 -2.37 -64.03
CA ARG A 13 6.55 -3.45 -63.12
C ARG A 13 8.07 -3.37 -62.87
N ARG A 14 8.54 -3.55 -61.62
CA ARG A 14 9.87 -4.07 -61.29
C ARG A 14 9.83 -4.98 -60.05
N GLN A 15 10.72 -5.97 -60.10
CA GLN A 15 10.87 -7.20 -59.31
C GLN A 15 11.17 -7.01 -57.80
N PRO A 16 11.03 -8.07 -56.97
CA PRO A 16 11.34 -8.02 -55.55
C PRO A 16 12.86 -7.94 -55.33
N THR A 17 13.33 -6.83 -54.77
CA THR A 17 14.74 -6.70 -54.34
C THR A 17 14.92 -7.34 -52.97
N LYS A 18 15.84 -8.31 -52.92
CA LYS A 18 16.35 -9.00 -51.73
C LYS A 18 16.74 -7.99 -50.64
N GLU A 19 16.28 -8.25 -49.42
CA GLU A 19 16.80 -7.59 -48.20
C GLU A 19 18.30 -7.86 -48.06
N PRO A 20 19.12 -6.85 -47.73
CA PRO A 20 20.51 -7.08 -47.36
C PRO A 20 20.59 -7.63 -45.93
N ALA A 21 21.29 -8.75 -45.78
CA ALA A 21 21.59 -9.39 -44.51
C ALA A 21 22.30 -8.43 -43.55
N VAL A 22 21.74 -8.26 -42.35
CA VAL A 22 22.36 -7.53 -41.25
C VAL A 22 23.49 -8.38 -40.65
N PRO A 23 24.73 -7.86 -40.55
CA PRO A 23 25.81 -8.61 -39.91
C PRO A 23 25.55 -8.74 -38.40
N ARG A 24 25.77 -9.94 -37.84
CA ARG A 24 25.80 -10.19 -36.40
C ARG A 24 26.99 -9.44 -35.77
N GLY A 25 26.76 -8.18 -35.43
CA GLY A 25 27.66 -7.38 -34.60
C GLY A 25 27.48 -7.73 -33.12
N GLN A 26 28.57 -8.04 -32.45
CA GLN A 26 28.65 -8.19 -30.99
C GLN A 26 28.07 -6.94 -30.29
N LEU A 27 27.13 -7.17 -29.37
CA LEU A 27 26.68 -6.12 -28.44
C LEU A 27 27.87 -5.66 -27.59
N PRO A 28 28.19 -4.35 -27.54
CA PRO A 28 29.20 -3.88 -26.60
C PRO A 28 28.64 -4.00 -25.17
N ALA A 29 29.43 -4.60 -24.29
CA ALA A 29 29.17 -4.59 -22.86
C ALA A 29 29.22 -3.13 -22.35
N VAL A 30 28.07 -2.49 -22.23
CA VAL A 30 27.95 -1.17 -21.60
C VAL A 30 28.09 -1.37 -20.10
N ALA A 31 29.32 -1.26 -19.61
CA ALA A 31 29.63 -1.09 -18.20
C ALA A 31 29.22 0.33 -17.76
N LEU A 32 27.94 0.54 -17.45
CA LEU A 32 27.50 1.71 -16.70
C LEU A 32 27.56 1.40 -15.20
N ARG A 33 28.78 1.39 -14.64
CA ARG A 33 28.95 1.66 -13.21
C ARG A 33 28.82 3.16 -13.00
N SER A 34 27.58 3.65 -12.92
CA SER A 34 27.34 4.98 -12.37
C SER A 34 27.79 4.96 -10.91
N LYS A 35 28.60 5.95 -10.49
CA LYS A 35 28.99 6.07 -9.09
C LYS A 35 27.71 6.26 -8.26
N PRO A 36 27.53 5.54 -7.14
CA PRO A 36 26.34 5.67 -6.32
C PRO A 36 26.14 7.14 -5.91
N SER A 37 24.89 7.59 -5.98
CA SER A 37 24.52 8.95 -5.63
C SER A 37 25.00 9.28 -4.20
N ARG A 38 25.21 10.56 -3.89
CA ARG A 38 25.66 10.98 -2.53
C ARG A 38 24.73 10.43 -1.43
N ARG A 39 23.43 10.25 -1.71
CA ARG A 39 22.43 9.67 -0.79
C ARG A 39 22.68 8.19 -0.52
N VAL A 40 23.00 7.40 -1.55
CA VAL A 40 23.35 5.98 -1.41
C VAL A 40 24.61 5.83 -0.56
N ARG A 41 25.64 6.66 -0.76
CA ARG A 41 26.88 6.61 0.05
C ARG A 41 26.66 6.86 1.55
N TYR A 42 25.69 7.68 1.93
CA TYR A 42 25.37 7.94 3.34
C TYR A 42 24.59 6.78 3.98
N ALA A 43 23.69 6.14 3.23
CA ALA A 43 23.04 4.91 3.69
C ALA A 43 24.09 3.83 4.02
N TYR A 44 25.09 3.63 3.16
CA TYR A 44 26.18 2.68 3.41
C TYR A 44 27.01 2.98 4.68
N SER A 45 27.14 4.23 5.12
CA SER A 45 27.94 4.56 6.33
C SER A 45 27.20 4.29 7.64
N ALA A 46 25.87 4.48 7.67
CA ALA A 46 25.02 4.09 8.80
C ALA A 46 24.89 2.55 8.90
N LEU A 47 24.80 1.86 7.76
CA LEU A 47 24.69 0.40 7.66
C LEU A 47 25.97 -0.34 8.09
N ARG A 48 27.15 0.26 7.90
CA ARG A 48 28.44 -0.33 8.32
C ARG A 48 28.54 -0.57 9.84
N ARG A 49 27.80 0.16 10.68
CA ARG A 49 27.81 -0.05 12.14
C ARG A 49 27.00 -1.27 12.59
N ALA A 50 26.00 -1.70 11.79
CA ALA A 50 25.08 -2.77 12.14
C ALA A 50 25.44 -4.16 11.56
N ARG A 51 26.48 -4.25 10.69
CA ARG A 51 26.87 -5.48 9.94
C ARG A 51 25.73 -6.12 9.11
N ALA A 52 24.61 -5.43 8.89
CA ALA A 52 23.48 -5.92 8.11
C ALA A 52 23.49 -5.34 6.68
N ARG A 53 23.23 -6.18 5.68
CA ARG A 53 23.03 -5.75 4.30
C ARG A 53 21.66 -5.06 4.16
N PRO A 54 21.51 -4.07 3.25
CA PRO A 54 20.24 -3.40 3.00
C PRO A 54 19.03 -4.32 2.91
N CYS A 55 19.10 -5.40 2.14
CA CYS A 55 17.97 -6.33 2.00
C CYS A 55 17.67 -7.14 3.27
N GLN A 56 18.62 -7.28 4.19
CA GLN A 56 18.35 -7.85 5.51
C GLN A 56 17.52 -6.90 6.37
N LEU A 57 17.64 -5.59 6.18
CA LEU A 57 16.83 -4.60 6.89
C LEU A 57 15.44 -4.40 6.30
N VAL A 58 15.29 -4.60 4.99
CA VAL A 58 13.97 -4.72 4.34
C VAL A 58 13.32 -6.08 4.64
N GLN A 59 14.12 -7.03 5.17
CA GLN A 59 13.77 -8.43 5.42
C GLN A 59 13.25 -9.16 4.18
N SER A 60 14.05 -9.03 3.13
CA SER A 60 13.78 -9.57 1.80
C SER A 60 14.78 -10.70 1.43
N PRO A 61 14.76 -11.88 2.09
CA PRO A 61 15.49 -13.01 1.53
C PRO A 61 14.87 -13.56 0.23
N PHE A 62 13.67 -13.10 -0.17
CA PHE A 62 12.85 -13.79 -1.19
C PHE A 62 12.10 -12.88 -2.19
N LEU A 63 12.40 -11.58 -2.28
CA LEU A 63 11.78 -10.75 -3.32
C LEU A 63 12.47 -11.00 -4.67
N TYR A 64 11.77 -11.68 -5.58
CA TYR A 64 12.14 -11.70 -7.00
C TYR A 64 12.28 -10.26 -7.50
N GLY A 65 13.45 -9.88 -7.99
CA GLY A 65 13.69 -8.57 -8.60
C GLY A 65 14.03 -7.42 -7.64
N PHE A 66 14.38 -7.71 -6.37
CA PHE A 66 15.07 -6.76 -5.49
C PHE A 66 16.54 -7.16 -5.37
N ASP A 67 17.43 -6.20 -5.65
CA ASP A 67 18.85 -6.31 -5.35
C ASP A 67 19.21 -5.41 -4.16
N GLU A 68 20.45 -5.53 -3.67
CA GLU A 68 20.93 -4.74 -2.54
C GLU A 68 20.91 -3.23 -2.81
N GLU A 69 20.95 -2.80 -4.08
CA GLU A 69 20.86 -1.38 -4.43
C GLU A 69 19.43 -0.87 -4.26
N LEU A 70 18.42 -1.62 -4.72
CA LEU A 70 17.00 -1.29 -4.50
C LEU A 70 16.64 -1.29 -3.02
N CYS A 71 17.12 -2.28 -2.27
CA CYS A 71 16.95 -2.29 -0.83
C CYS A 71 17.65 -1.09 -0.19
N ALA A 72 18.87 -0.73 -0.63
CA ALA A 72 19.60 0.43 -0.12
C ALA A 72 18.86 1.74 -0.41
N GLU A 73 18.33 1.90 -1.61
CA GLU A 73 17.50 3.05 -2.00
C GLU A 73 16.27 3.14 -1.09
N TYR A 74 15.52 2.05 -0.91
CA TYR A 74 14.34 2.00 -0.07
C TYR A 74 14.64 2.34 1.39
N VAL A 75 15.67 1.72 1.99
CA VAL A 75 16.05 2.02 3.39
C VAL A 75 16.67 3.41 3.56
N SER A 76 17.06 4.06 2.46
CA SER A 76 17.58 5.43 2.47
C SER A 76 16.49 6.50 2.26
N GLN A 77 15.25 6.10 1.98
CA GLN A 77 14.15 7.05 1.81
C GLN A 77 13.97 7.90 3.08
N PRO A 78 13.81 9.23 2.93
CA PRO A 78 13.76 10.12 4.07
C PRO A 78 12.47 9.91 4.88
N LEU A 79 12.61 9.69 6.17
CA LEU A 79 11.50 9.65 7.11
C LEU A 79 11.49 10.93 7.93
N ALA A 80 10.36 11.61 7.97
CA ALA A 80 10.14 12.75 8.86
C ALA A 80 9.90 12.26 10.29
N THR A 81 10.37 13.02 11.27
CA THR A 81 10.03 12.79 12.68
C THR A 81 8.81 13.63 13.04
N PRO A 82 7.73 13.03 13.60
CA PRO A 82 6.58 13.79 14.05
C PRO A 82 6.98 14.90 15.05
N PRO A 83 6.43 16.12 14.91
CA PRO A 83 6.68 17.18 15.86
C PRO A 83 5.95 16.92 17.19
N SER A 84 6.41 17.57 18.26
CA SER A 84 5.61 17.68 19.49
C SER A 84 4.55 18.76 19.31
N CYS A 85 3.28 18.42 19.49
CA CYS A 85 2.21 19.40 19.31
C CYS A 85 2.20 20.44 20.44
N PRO A 86 1.91 21.72 20.13
CA PRO A 86 1.72 22.74 21.15
C PRO A 86 0.60 22.36 22.13
N ALA A 87 0.79 22.68 23.42
CA ALA A 87 -0.20 22.35 24.46
C ALA A 87 -1.55 23.06 24.27
N ASN A 88 -1.57 24.18 23.54
CA ASN A 88 -2.73 25.01 23.25
C ASN A 88 -3.31 24.78 21.84
N LEU A 89 -2.96 23.68 21.18
CA LEU A 89 -3.47 23.37 19.85
C LEU A 89 -4.99 23.15 19.89
N THR A 90 -5.75 24.10 19.36
CA THR A 90 -7.22 24.08 19.32
C THR A 90 -7.78 23.36 18.08
N GLN A 91 -6.99 23.28 17.00
CA GLN A 91 -7.31 22.58 15.77
C GLN A 91 -6.09 21.78 15.32
N GLY A 92 -6.23 20.46 15.27
CA GLY A 92 -5.20 19.55 14.79
C GLY A 92 -5.84 18.25 14.31
N VAL A 93 -5.05 17.19 14.19
CA VAL A 93 -5.60 15.86 13.87
C VAL A 93 -6.58 15.46 14.98
N PRO A 94 -7.87 15.24 14.67
CA PRO A 94 -8.86 14.89 15.70
C PRO A 94 -8.48 13.63 16.46
N ARG A 95 -8.85 13.56 17.74
CA ARG A 95 -8.59 12.39 18.58
C ARG A 95 -9.61 11.27 18.30
N LEU A 96 -9.68 10.86 17.04
CA LEU A 96 -10.53 9.78 16.56
C LEU A 96 -9.63 8.65 16.04
N TYR A 97 -9.89 7.43 16.52
CA TYR A 97 -9.22 6.22 16.06
C TYR A 97 -10.19 5.40 15.21
N HIS A 98 -10.02 5.47 13.89
CA HIS A 98 -10.80 4.71 12.92
C HIS A 98 -10.18 3.33 12.66
N ALA A 99 -11.03 2.30 12.65
CA ALA A 99 -10.66 0.95 12.25
C ALA A 99 -11.86 0.25 11.57
N VAL A 100 -11.59 -0.64 10.62
CA VAL A 100 -12.63 -1.44 9.96
C VAL A 100 -12.26 -2.91 9.94
N GLY A 101 -13.22 -3.79 10.23
CA GLY A 101 -12.99 -5.23 10.26
C GLY A 101 -14.19 -6.06 9.83
N LYS A 102 -14.05 -7.38 9.92
CA LYS A 102 -15.02 -8.34 9.36
C LYS A 102 -16.32 -8.45 10.16
N GLY A 103 -16.26 -8.34 11.48
CA GLY A 103 -17.40 -8.61 12.37
C GLY A 103 -17.73 -7.42 13.26
N ALA A 104 -18.90 -7.43 13.88
CA ALA A 104 -19.33 -6.36 14.79
C ALA A 104 -18.46 -6.28 16.06
N ALA A 105 -17.89 -7.42 16.49
CA ALA A 105 -16.98 -7.45 17.62
C ALA A 105 -15.61 -6.90 17.21
N ARG A 106 -15.15 -5.91 17.97
CA ARG A 106 -13.86 -5.27 17.79
C ARG A 106 -12.71 -6.25 18.08
N PRO A 107 -11.67 -6.33 17.22
CA PRO A 107 -10.50 -7.17 17.47
C PRO A 107 -9.66 -6.69 18.66
N PRO A 108 -9.00 -7.60 19.42
CA PRO A 108 -8.21 -7.25 20.61
C PRO A 108 -7.10 -6.21 20.36
N ASN A 109 -6.46 -6.23 19.18
CA ASN A 109 -5.41 -5.25 18.84
C ASN A 109 -5.94 -3.82 18.83
N VAL A 110 -7.18 -3.61 18.40
CA VAL A 110 -7.80 -2.28 18.38
C VAL A 110 -7.96 -1.78 19.81
N ASP A 111 -8.47 -2.62 20.72
CA ASP A 111 -8.64 -2.25 22.14
C ASP A 111 -7.29 -2.02 22.84
N MET A 112 -6.30 -2.87 22.57
CA MET A 112 -4.94 -2.71 23.10
C MET A 112 -4.31 -1.41 22.59
N ASN A 113 -4.38 -1.13 21.29
CA ASN A 113 -3.85 0.10 20.69
C ASN A 113 -4.53 1.33 21.32
N ALA A 114 -5.86 1.31 21.47
CA ALA A 114 -6.62 2.37 22.12
C ALA A 114 -6.17 2.62 23.57
N ALA A 115 -6.02 1.56 24.36
CA ALA A 115 -5.67 1.66 25.78
C ALA A 115 -4.22 2.11 26.03
N VAL A 116 -3.29 1.68 25.17
CA VAL A 116 -1.84 1.86 25.41
C VAL A 116 -1.26 3.00 24.57
N HIS A 117 -1.57 3.05 23.28
CA HIS A 117 -0.86 3.89 22.30
C HIS A 117 -1.69 5.07 21.78
N LEU A 118 -3.02 5.03 21.94
CA LEU A 118 -3.98 6.03 21.47
C LEU A 118 -4.81 6.59 22.65
N ARG A 119 -4.19 6.78 23.82
CA ARG A 119 -4.89 7.29 25.01
C ARG A 119 -5.57 8.64 24.73
N GLY A 120 -6.85 8.72 25.08
CA GLY A 120 -7.67 9.91 24.86
C GLY A 120 -8.21 10.04 23.43
N PHE A 121 -8.01 9.04 22.56
CA PHE A 121 -8.72 8.92 21.30
C PHE A 121 -10.03 8.16 21.51
N GLU A 122 -11.08 8.61 20.83
CA GLU A 122 -12.34 7.89 20.73
C GLU A 122 -12.24 6.81 19.64
N VAL A 123 -12.59 5.57 19.96
CA VAL A 123 -12.50 4.46 19.01
C VAL A 123 -13.75 4.37 18.14
N ARG A 124 -13.56 4.56 16.83
CA ARG A 124 -14.57 4.45 15.76
C ARG A 124 -14.32 3.17 14.97
N TYR A 125 -14.86 2.07 15.47
CA TYR A 125 -14.76 0.76 14.82
C TYR A 125 -16.00 0.46 13.97
N HIS A 126 -15.80 0.01 12.74
CA HIS A 126 -16.87 -0.39 11.83
C HIS A 126 -16.69 -1.83 11.34
N ASP A 127 -17.79 -2.57 11.28
CA ASP A 127 -17.89 -3.76 10.45
C ASP A 127 -18.27 -3.39 9.00
N ASP A 128 -18.36 -4.37 8.10
CA ASP A 128 -18.68 -4.13 6.69
C ASP A 128 -20.03 -3.39 6.48
N LYS A 129 -21.03 -3.69 7.32
CA LYS A 129 -22.37 -3.08 7.23
C LYS A 129 -22.36 -1.62 7.69
N SER A 130 -21.79 -1.37 8.87
CA SER A 130 -21.69 -0.02 9.43
C SER A 130 -20.72 0.86 8.65
N ALA A 131 -19.67 0.29 8.05
CA ALA A 131 -18.78 1.01 7.14
C ALA A 131 -19.50 1.41 5.83
N ALA A 132 -20.35 0.55 5.26
CA ALA A 132 -21.15 0.91 4.09
C ALA A 132 -22.09 2.08 4.36
N ALA A 133 -22.78 2.06 5.52
CA ALA A 133 -23.66 3.15 5.94
C ALA A 133 -22.87 4.45 6.14
N TYR A 134 -21.75 4.38 6.86
CA TYR A 134 -20.87 5.52 7.10
C TYR A 134 -20.37 6.15 5.80
N VAL A 135 -19.93 5.34 4.82
CA VAL A 135 -19.44 5.87 3.53
C VAL A 135 -20.56 6.58 2.75
N SER A 136 -21.77 6.02 2.73
CA SER A 136 -22.95 6.67 2.11
C SER A 136 -23.26 8.02 2.78
N GLU A 137 -23.22 8.07 4.11
CA GLU A 137 -23.57 9.26 4.90
C GLU A 137 -22.53 10.37 4.77
N HIS A 138 -21.24 10.04 4.91
CA HIS A 138 -20.17 11.02 5.03
C HIS A 138 -19.48 11.37 3.72
N CYS A 139 -19.49 10.48 2.73
CA CYS A 139 -18.85 10.68 1.43
C CYS A 139 -19.83 10.68 0.25
N GLY A 140 -21.13 10.67 0.55
CA GLY A 140 -22.22 10.77 -0.41
C GLY A 140 -22.57 9.44 -1.08
N GLU A 141 -23.72 9.47 -1.75
CA GLU A 141 -24.33 8.25 -2.29
C GLU A 141 -23.50 7.61 -3.42
N GLU A 142 -22.75 8.38 -4.21
CA GLU A 142 -21.82 7.82 -5.21
C GLU A 142 -20.73 6.96 -4.56
N ALA A 143 -20.18 7.40 -3.41
CA ALA A 143 -19.19 6.63 -2.65
C ALA A 143 -19.83 5.39 -2.01
N GLY A 144 -21.05 5.51 -1.47
CA GLY A 144 -21.81 4.38 -0.95
C GLY A 144 -22.08 3.31 -2.03
N GLN A 145 -22.44 3.72 -3.23
CA GLN A 145 -22.60 2.81 -4.38
C GLN A 145 -21.27 2.17 -4.78
N ALA A 146 -20.18 2.94 -4.82
CA ALA A 146 -18.84 2.43 -5.08
C ALA A 146 -18.41 1.37 -4.06
N TYR A 147 -18.71 1.59 -2.78
CA TYR A 147 -18.47 0.62 -1.71
C TYR A 147 -19.20 -0.71 -1.98
N ARG A 148 -20.50 -0.65 -2.29
CA ARG A 148 -21.34 -1.83 -2.59
C ARG A 148 -20.96 -2.52 -3.91
N CYS A 149 -20.30 -1.82 -4.83
CA CYS A 149 -19.80 -2.38 -6.07
C CYS A 149 -18.66 -3.38 -5.86
N PHE A 150 -17.80 -3.19 -4.85
CA PHE A 150 -16.64 -4.05 -4.65
C PHE A 150 -17.02 -5.40 -4.05
N VAL A 151 -16.54 -6.48 -4.67
CA VAL A 151 -16.70 -7.85 -4.14
C VAL A 151 -15.74 -8.11 -2.98
N ALA A 152 -14.48 -7.71 -3.14
CA ALA A 152 -13.42 -7.94 -2.16
C ALA A 152 -13.51 -6.94 -0.99
N PRO A 153 -13.51 -7.42 0.27
CA PRO A 153 -13.54 -6.54 1.46
C PRO A 153 -12.35 -5.57 1.53
N ALA A 154 -11.19 -5.94 0.99
CA ALA A 154 -10.01 -5.07 0.99
C ALA A 154 -10.24 -3.75 0.22
N TYR A 155 -10.88 -3.80 -0.96
CA TYR A 155 -11.21 -2.59 -1.73
C TYR A 155 -12.24 -1.71 -1.01
N ARG A 156 -13.15 -2.33 -0.25
CA ARG A 156 -14.12 -1.62 0.58
C ARG A 156 -13.43 -0.93 1.77
N ALA A 157 -12.50 -1.61 2.43
CA ALA A 157 -11.68 -1.02 3.49
C ALA A 157 -10.85 0.16 2.98
N ASP A 158 -10.31 0.07 1.75
CA ASP A 158 -9.60 1.17 1.10
C ASP A 158 -10.50 2.41 0.94
N LEU A 159 -11.73 2.25 0.45
CA LEU A 159 -12.65 3.38 0.34
C LEU A 159 -13.08 3.93 1.71
N PHE A 160 -13.40 3.05 2.67
CA PHE A 160 -13.80 3.46 4.02
C PHE A 160 -12.71 4.29 4.68
N ARG A 161 -11.45 3.84 4.69
CA ARG A 161 -10.40 4.54 5.43
C ARG A 161 -10.20 5.97 4.93
N PHE A 162 -10.23 6.18 3.61
CA PHE A 162 -10.11 7.53 3.07
C PHE A 162 -11.38 8.35 3.21
N CYS A 163 -12.55 7.71 3.24
CA CYS A 163 -13.78 8.41 3.59
C CYS A 163 -13.72 8.94 5.03
N ALA A 164 -13.28 8.13 6.00
CA ALA A 164 -13.11 8.56 7.38
C ALA A 164 -12.07 9.68 7.51
N MET A 165 -10.89 9.53 6.88
CA MET A 165 -9.86 10.59 6.86
C MET A 165 -10.36 11.88 6.21
N TYR A 166 -11.20 11.79 5.18
CA TYR A 166 -11.77 12.96 4.51
C TYR A 166 -12.86 13.63 5.35
N ALA A 167 -13.77 12.86 5.92
CA ALA A 167 -14.93 13.40 6.64
C ALA A 167 -14.56 13.94 8.02
N GLU A 168 -13.80 13.17 8.79
CA GLU A 168 -13.55 13.44 10.20
C GLU A 168 -12.06 13.55 10.53
N GLY A 169 -11.16 13.17 9.61
CA GLY A 169 -9.74 13.11 9.90
C GLY A 169 -9.42 12.08 10.98
N GLY A 170 -8.44 12.38 11.82
CA GLY A 170 -8.01 11.51 12.91
C GLY A 170 -6.93 10.54 12.49
N VAL A 171 -6.91 9.36 13.12
CA VAL A 171 -5.95 8.30 12.87
C VAL A 171 -6.69 7.05 12.42
N TYR A 172 -6.26 6.45 11.31
CA TYR A 172 -6.70 5.13 10.89
C TYR A 172 -5.60 4.10 11.14
N VAL A 173 -5.97 2.96 11.72
CA VAL A 173 -5.06 1.81 11.91
C VAL A 173 -5.78 0.53 11.51
N ASP A 174 -5.17 -0.27 10.62
CA ASP A 174 -5.68 -1.60 10.26
C ASP A 174 -5.79 -2.50 11.51
N THR A 175 -6.81 -3.35 11.53
CA THR A 175 -7.19 -4.12 12.73
C THR A 175 -6.19 -5.20 13.15
N ASP A 176 -5.28 -5.57 12.25
CA ASP A 176 -4.19 -6.51 12.53
C ASP A 176 -2.89 -5.78 12.95
N ILE A 177 -2.85 -4.45 12.99
CA ILE A 177 -1.66 -3.73 13.44
C ILE A 177 -1.63 -3.63 14.96
N VAL A 178 -0.47 -3.95 15.52
CA VAL A 178 -0.07 -3.75 16.91
C VAL A 178 0.93 -2.61 16.94
N LEU A 179 0.55 -1.47 17.54
CA LEU A 179 1.45 -0.35 17.77
C LEU A 179 2.44 -0.69 18.89
N LEU A 180 3.65 -0.12 18.82
CA LEU A 180 4.69 -0.27 19.84
C LEU A 180 5.09 1.04 20.49
N GLU A 181 4.74 2.17 19.88
CA GLU A 181 4.98 3.50 20.42
C GLU A 181 3.65 4.29 20.52
N PRO A 182 3.55 5.30 21.39
CA PRO A 182 2.41 6.22 21.40
C PRO A 182 2.21 6.87 20.03
N ILE A 183 0.95 7.00 19.59
CA ILE A 183 0.64 7.42 18.21
C ILE A 183 1.28 8.76 17.81
N GLY A 184 1.34 9.72 18.73
CA GLY A 184 1.93 11.04 18.48
C GLY A 184 3.45 11.03 18.25
N SER A 185 4.14 9.92 18.56
CA SER A 185 5.55 9.73 18.18
C SER A 185 5.74 9.03 16.84
N ILE A 186 4.65 8.53 16.24
CA ILE A 186 4.66 7.76 15.01
C ILE A 186 4.16 8.60 13.82
N VAL A 187 3.10 9.37 14.02
CA VAL A 187 2.47 10.24 13.01
C VAL A 187 2.35 11.67 13.53
N ASN A 188 2.33 12.65 12.64
CA ASN A 188 2.01 14.01 12.99
C ASN A 188 0.53 14.11 13.40
N THR A 189 0.29 14.41 14.67
CA THR A 189 -1.05 14.64 15.22
C THR A 189 -1.41 16.12 15.33
N CYS A 190 -0.52 17.01 14.88
CA CYS A 190 -0.67 18.45 15.04
C CYS A 190 -1.43 19.05 13.85
N ASP A 191 -1.11 18.65 12.63
CA ASP A 191 -1.73 19.17 11.41
C ASP A 191 -1.47 18.25 10.20
N GLY A 192 -1.96 18.67 9.03
CA GLY A 192 -1.65 18.04 7.75
C GLY A 192 -2.10 16.58 7.65
N ALA A 193 -1.28 15.77 6.99
CA ALA A 193 -1.44 14.33 6.89
C ALA A 193 -0.11 13.58 7.10
N SER A 194 -0.19 12.37 7.66
CA SER A 194 0.92 11.44 7.81
C SER A 194 0.65 10.12 7.11
N ILE A 195 1.62 9.66 6.33
CA ILE A 195 1.60 8.38 5.61
C ILE A 195 2.95 7.67 5.73
N GLY A 196 3.04 6.44 5.23
CA GLY A 196 4.29 5.70 5.13
C GLY A 196 4.72 5.38 3.70
N TYR A 197 5.95 4.91 3.52
CA TYR A 197 6.37 4.23 2.31
C TYR A 197 5.92 2.77 2.34
N ASP A 198 5.25 2.32 1.29
CA ASP A 198 5.04 0.88 1.07
C ASP A 198 6.21 0.31 0.25
N ILE A 199 6.36 -1.00 0.27
CA ILE A 199 7.42 -1.67 -0.47
C ILE A 199 7.10 -1.54 -1.96
N PRO A 200 8.07 -1.06 -2.78
CA PRO A 200 7.83 -0.88 -4.20
C PRO A 200 7.51 -2.22 -4.89
N ALA A 201 6.84 -2.15 -6.02
CA ALA A 201 6.75 -3.31 -6.89
C ALA A 201 8.16 -3.81 -7.25
N ALA A 202 8.36 -5.13 -7.32
CA ALA A 202 9.58 -5.69 -7.90
C ALA A 202 9.91 -5.03 -9.26
N ALA A 203 11.21 -4.81 -9.52
CA ALA A 203 11.72 -4.20 -10.76
C ALA A 203 11.42 -2.70 -10.98
N ARG A 204 11.38 -1.87 -9.93
CA ARG A 204 11.29 -0.38 -10.03
C ARG A 204 10.02 0.13 -10.74
N GLN A 205 8.97 -0.68 -10.85
CA GLN A 205 7.84 -0.36 -11.73
C GLN A 205 6.91 0.72 -11.15
N SER A 206 6.81 0.86 -9.83
CA SER A 206 6.00 1.89 -9.17
C SER A 206 6.42 2.11 -7.71
N GLU A 207 6.58 3.38 -7.33
CA GLU A 207 6.55 3.76 -5.91
C GLU A 207 5.16 3.53 -5.32
N ARG A 208 5.09 3.30 -4.01
CA ARG A 208 3.85 3.02 -3.30
C ARG A 208 3.85 3.68 -1.92
N LYS A 209 2.66 4.05 -1.45
CA LYS A 209 2.46 4.55 -0.09
C LYS A 209 1.69 3.55 0.75
N GLN A 210 2.06 3.51 2.03
CA GLN A 210 1.56 2.57 3.00
C GLN A 210 0.12 2.90 3.39
N MET A 211 -0.70 1.87 3.61
CA MET A 211 -2.14 1.97 3.81
C MET A 211 -2.72 1.54 5.15
N LYS A 212 -1.89 0.96 6.01
CA LYS A 212 -2.28 0.33 7.28
C LYS A 212 -2.31 1.35 8.42
N LEU A 213 -1.57 2.46 8.31
CA LEU A 213 -1.51 3.52 9.32
C LEU A 213 -1.57 4.90 8.66
N LEU A 214 -2.63 5.66 8.91
CA LEU A 214 -2.81 7.00 8.34
C LEU A 214 -3.17 7.98 9.43
N ALA A 215 -2.82 9.25 9.26
CA ALA A 215 -3.38 10.33 10.04
C ALA A 215 -3.65 11.54 9.16
N SER A 216 -4.73 12.27 9.40
CA SER A 216 -4.91 13.59 8.78
C SER A 216 -5.89 14.47 9.54
N VAL A 217 -5.82 15.77 9.28
CA VAL A 217 -6.95 16.67 9.54
C VAL A 217 -8.15 16.32 8.63
N PRO A 218 -9.38 16.68 9.02
CA PRO A 218 -10.55 16.54 8.15
C PRO A 218 -10.34 17.31 6.83
N SER A 219 -10.98 16.84 5.76
CA SER A 219 -10.98 17.45 4.42
C SER A 219 -9.59 17.62 3.78
N HIS A 220 -8.58 16.90 4.26
CA HIS A 220 -7.23 16.98 3.70
C HIS A 220 -7.22 16.58 2.20
N PRO A 221 -6.55 17.34 1.30
CA PRO A 221 -6.57 17.08 -0.15
C PRO A 221 -6.17 15.67 -0.56
N LEU A 222 -5.25 15.05 0.17
CA LEU A 222 -4.84 13.66 -0.05
C LEU A 222 -6.02 12.68 0.09
N ALA A 223 -6.80 12.80 1.16
CA ALA A 223 -7.93 11.91 1.43
C ALA A 223 -9.06 12.13 0.42
N ARG A 224 -9.34 13.41 0.09
CA ARG A 224 -10.29 13.77 -0.97
C ARG A 224 -9.91 13.14 -2.32
N CYS A 225 -8.65 13.27 -2.73
CA CYS A 225 -8.16 12.70 -3.98
C CYS A 225 -8.41 11.19 -4.05
N MET A 226 -8.19 10.49 -2.93
CA MET A 226 -8.40 9.04 -2.87
C MET A 226 -9.87 8.66 -2.98
N VAL A 227 -10.77 9.30 -2.24
CA VAL A 227 -12.22 9.04 -2.33
C VAL A 227 -12.70 9.30 -3.76
N GLU A 228 -12.39 10.47 -4.34
CA GLU A 228 -12.83 10.83 -5.69
C GLU A 228 -12.26 9.88 -6.75
N SER A 229 -10.98 9.52 -6.65
CA SER A 229 -10.34 8.61 -7.62
C SER A 229 -10.87 7.18 -7.53
N ILE A 230 -11.18 6.68 -6.32
CA ILE A 230 -11.80 5.37 -6.15
C ILE A 230 -13.19 5.36 -6.77
N VAL A 231 -14.03 6.35 -6.46
CA VAL A 231 -15.37 6.46 -7.05
C VAL A 231 -15.30 6.55 -8.57
N ASP A 232 -14.36 7.32 -9.11
CA ASP A 232 -14.18 7.45 -10.54
C ASP A 232 -13.71 6.14 -11.20
N ASN A 233 -12.79 5.42 -10.56
CA ASN A 233 -12.39 4.09 -11.00
C ASN A 233 -13.59 3.13 -11.06
N VAL A 234 -14.47 3.14 -10.06
CA VAL A 234 -15.69 2.31 -10.05
C VAL A 234 -16.65 2.75 -11.15
N ARG A 235 -16.88 4.06 -11.31
CA ARG A 235 -17.74 4.64 -12.37
C ARG A 235 -17.32 4.17 -13.76
N HIS A 236 -16.01 4.12 -14.00
CA HIS A 236 -15.43 3.67 -15.26
C HIS A 236 -15.18 2.16 -15.34
N ARG A 237 -15.56 1.40 -14.31
CA ARG A 237 -15.27 -0.05 -14.17
C ARG A 237 -13.80 -0.35 -14.44
N PHE A 238 -12.91 0.52 -13.95
CA PHE A 238 -11.48 0.42 -14.15
C PHE A 238 -10.96 -0.91 -13.61
N VAL A 239 -10.15 -1.61 -14.42
CA VAL A 239 -9.43 -2.82 -14.05
C VAL A 239 -8.08 -2.81 -14.77
N SER A 240 -6.99 -2.69 -14.02
CA SER A 240 -5.64 -2.79 -14.58
C SER A 240 -5.05 -4.18 -14.36
N ARG A 241 -4.66 -4.84 -15.46
CA ARG A 241 -3.95 -6.14 -15.39
C ARG A 241 -2.53 -6.01 -14.84
N LYS A 242 -1.86 -4.89 -15.11
CA LYS A 242 -0.45 -4.67 -14.75
C LYS A 242 -0.28 -3.96 -13.41
N ARG A 243 -1.22 -3.08 -13.08
CA ARG A 243 -1.20 -2.21 -11.89
C ARG A 243 -2.49 -2.35 -11.08
N PRO A 244 -2.82 -3.55 -10.56
CA PRO A 244 -4.10 -3.78 -9.89
C PRO A 244 -4.29 -2.92 -8.64
N LEU A 245 -3.20 -2.48 -7.99
CA LEU A 245 -3.26 -1.62 -6.81
C LEU A 245 -3.65 -0.17 -7.12
N LEU A 246 -3.75 0.22 -8.40
CA LEU A 246 -4.30 1.52 -8.80
C LEU A 246 -5.81 1.62 -8.60
N LEU A 247 -6.50 0.50 -8.44
CA LEU A 247 -7.95 0.52 -8.29
C LEU A 247 -8.37 1.29 -7.04
N THR A 248 -7.76 0.98 -5.90
CA THR A 248 -8.07 1.60 -4.59
C THR A 248 -6.88 1.73 -3.64
N GLY A 249 -5.75 1.11 -3.96
CA GLY A 249 -4.73 0.75 -2.97
C GLY A 249 -3.45 1.60 -3.00
N PRO A 250 -2.31 1.04 -2.54
CA PRO A 250 -1.04 1.74 -2.36
C PRO A 250 -0.50 2.52 -3.57
N GLU A 251 -0.77 2.02 -4.78
CA GLU A 251 -0.35 2.69 -6.01
C GLU A 251 -1.23 3.90 -6.32
N LEU A 252 -2.53 3.83 -6.04
CA LEU A 252 -3.41 5.00 -6.18
C LEU A 252 -3.06 6.07 -5.16
N LEU A 253 -2.75 5.67 -3.91
CA LEU A 253 -2.27 6.62 -2.90
C LEU A 253 -0.97 7.30 -3.33
N GLN A 254 -0.04 6.60 -3.97
CA GLN A 254 1.15 7.24 -4.54
C GLN A 254 0.79 8.29 -5.60
N GLU A 255 -0.18 8.02 -6.47
CA GLU A 255 -0.63 9.01 -7.46
C GLU A 255 -1.26 10.23 -6.79
N CYS A 256 -2.13 10.02 -5.80
CA CYS A 256 -2.73 11.12 -5.03
C CYS A 256 -1.71 11.90 -4.22
N TYR A 257 -0.72 11.24 -3.61
CA TYR A 257 0.42 11.89 -2.97
C TYR A 257 1.16 12.80 -3.95
N ASN A 258 1.50 12.29 -5.14
CA ASN A 258 2.21 13.08 -6.15
C ASN A 258 1.40 14.30 -6.63
N ARG A 259 0.07 14.17 -6.75
CA ARG A 259 -0.82 15.27 -7.17
C ARG A 259 -0.99 16.35 -6.10
N THR A 260 -0.91 15.99 -4.82
CA THR A 260 -1.29 16.89 -3.71
C THR A 260 -0.10 17.42 -2.91
N ARG A 261 1.04 16.73 -2.89
CA ARG A 261 2.22 17.05 -2.05
C ARG A 261 2.83 18.44 -2.22
N ALA A 262 2.60 19.11 -3.35
CA ALA A 262 3.12 20.45 -3.58
C ALA A 262 2.26 21.55 -2.93
N ALA A 263 0.99 21.24 -2.65
CA ALA A 263 -0.01 22.17 -2.16
C ALA A 263 -0.60 21.76 -0.80
N SER A 264 -0.04 20.73 -0.15
CA SER A 264 -0.53 20.23 1.13
C SER A 264 0.59 19.66 2.00
N ASP A 265 0.41 19.77 3.31
CA ASP A 265 1.38 19.33 4.31
C ASP A 265 1.26 17.82 4.54
N ILE A 266 2.00 17.05 3.73
CA ILE A 266 2.06 15.58 3.86
C ILE A 266 3.43 15.15 4.36
N MET A 267 3.45 14.55 5.55
CA MET A 267 4.64 13.93 6.13
C MET A 267 4.69 12.44 5.82
N VAL A 268 5.87 11.95 5.43
CA VAL A 268 6.13 10.51 5.34
C VAL A 268 6.97 10.10 6.54
N THR A 269 6.37 9.44 7.52
CA THR A 269 6.99 9.26 8.86
C THR A 269 7.53 7.85 9.11
N TYR A 270 7.12 6.88 8.31
CA TYR A 270 7.55 5.50 8.45
C TYR A 270 7.63 4.76 7.09
N ARG A 271 8.12 3.52 7.12
CA ARG A 271 8.16 2.61 5.97
C ARG A 271 7.73 1.20 6.38
N ASP A 272 7.21 0.46 5.43
CA ASP A 272 6.80 -0.94 5.56
C ASP A 272 8.00 -1.90 5.41
N SER A 273 7.81 -3.18 5.74
CA SER A 273 8.77 -4.27 5.48
C SER A 273 8.08 -5.51 4.91
N VAL A 274 8.83 -6.39 4.23
CA VAL A 274 8.23 -7.41 3.33
C VAL A 274 7.34 -8.38 4.07
N ARG A 275 7.68 -8.57 5.33
CA ARG A 275 6.86 -9.23 6.33
C ARG A 275 6.73 -8.23 7.46
N ALA A 276 5.80 -7.30 7.36
CA ALA A 276 5.43 -6.48 8.51
C ALA A 276 4.85 -7.30 9.68
N VAL A 277 4.92 -8.63 9.66
CA VAL A 277 4.31 -9.58 10.58
C VAL A 277 5.24 -9.90 11.75
N TYR A 278 4.78 -9.98 12.99
CA TYR A 278 5.61 -10.46 14.10
C TYR A 278 6.19 -11.89 13.83
N PRO A 279 7.47 -12.20 14.17
CA PRO A 279 8.49 -11.40 14.86
C PRO A 279 9.46 -10.66 13.90
N TYR A 280 8.98 -10.27 12.71
CA TYR A 280 9.75 -9.58 11.68
C TYR A 280 9.73 -8.04 11.88
N THR A 281 10.20 -7.26 10.90
CA THR A 281 10.52 -5.83 11.04
C THR A 281 9.35 -4.85 10.97
N GLY A 282 8.11 -5.33 10.85
CA GLY A 282 6.93 -4.47 11.00
C GLY A 282 6.95 -3.19 10.15
N LEU A 283 6.38 -2.13 10.71
CA LEU A 283 6.52 -0.75 10.24
C LEU A 283 7.68 -0.09 11.00
N VAL A 284 8.52 0.65 10.29
CA VAL A 284 9.76 1.25 10.82
C VAL A 284 9.73 2.77 10.64
N GLY A 285 9.80 3.52 11.74
CA GLY A 285 9.95 4.97 11.78
C GLY A 285 11.42 5.41 11.82
N ALA A 286 11.66 6.71 11.94
CA ALA A 286 13.01 7.28 12.00
C ALA A 286 13.87 6.77 13.19
N ARG A 287 13.22 6.33 14.27
CA ARG A 287 13.87 5.88 15.51
C ARG A 287 13.87 4.36 15.71
N GLY A 288 13.23 3.60 14.83
CA GLY A 288 13.16 2.14 14.95
C GLY A 288 11.78 1.57 14.60
N LEU A 289 11.52 0.36 15.10
CA LEU A 289 10.27 -0.36 14.92
C LEU A 289 9.13 0.35 15.67
N ILE A 290 8.06 0.69 14.96
CA ILE A 290 6.91 1.45 15.51
C ILE A 290 5.64 0.63 15.65
N ALA A 291 5.50 -0.44 14.85
CA ALA A 291 4.33 -1.31 14.83
C ALA A 291 4.64 -2.62 14.10
N PHE A 292 3.78 -3.63 14.22
CA PHE A 292 3.79 -4.83 13.38
C PHE A 292 2.37 -5.33 13.11
N GLU A 293 2.17 -6.08 12.03
CA GLU A 293 1.01 -6.93 11.79
C GLU A 293 1.06 -8.15 12.73
N GLN A 294 -0.03 -8.39 13.45
CA GLN A 294 -0.26 -9.68 14.09
C GLN A 294 -0.35 -10.75 12.98
N PRO A 295 0.34 -11.89 13.12
CA PRO A 295 0.24 -12.97 12.16
C PRO A 295 -1.20 -13.46 12.06
N ASN A 296 -1.69 -13.64 10.84
CA ASN A 296 -2.96 -14.31 10.63
C ASN A 296 -2.79 -15.83 10.79
N THR A 297 -3.87 -16.56 11.09
CA THR A 297 -3.85 -18.03 11.21
C THR A 297 -3.41 -18.76 9.93
N MET A 298 -3.28 -18.05 8.82
CA MET A 298 -2.76 -18.54 7.54
C MET A 298 -1.23 -18.44 7.45
N ASP A 299 -0.61 -17.54 8.22
CA ASP A 299 0.84 -17.31 8.23
C ASP A 299 1.57 -18.38 9.07
N TYR A 300 0.85 -19.05 9.98
CA TYR A 300 1.29 -20.24 10.69
C TYR A 300 0.24 -21.35 10.50
N PRO A 301 0.53 -22.46 9.80
CA PRO A 301 -0.36 -23.61 9.85
C PRO A 301 -0.49 -23.99 11.32
N GLN A 302 -1.72 -23.94 11.83
CA GLN A 302 -2.06 -24.37 13.18
C GLN A 302 -1.41 -25.73 13.39
N THR A 303 -0.36 -25.81 14.21
CA THR A 303 -0.01 -27.11 14.79
C THR A 303 -1.25 -27.51 15.54
N THR A 304 -1.87 -28.63 15.13
CA THR A 304 -3.00 -29.24 15.84
C THR A 304 -2.74 -29.06 17.31
N SER A 305 -3.68 -28.47 18.04
CA SER A 305 -3.58 -28.22 19.48
C SER A 305 -3.42 -29.56 20.20
N THR A 306 -2.19 -30.07 20.25
CA THR A 306 -1.81 -31.12 21.16
C THR A 306 -1.83 -30.46 22.53
N PRO A 307 -2.59 -30.99 23.49
CA PRO A 307 -2.49 -30.53 24.87
C PRO A 307 -1.01 -30.60 25.25
N ILE A 308 -0.46 -29.49 25.74
CA ILE A 308 0.91 -29.46 26.24
C ILE A 308 0.91 -30.27 27.54
N SER A 309 1.12 -31.59 27.47
CA SER A 309 1.59 -32.39 28.59
C SER A 309 3.08 -32.08 28.76
N GLY A 310 3.52 -31.80 29.98
CA GLY A 310 4.78 -31.15 30.35
C GLY A 310 6.12 -31.76 29.92
N ASP A 311 6.16 -32.72 28.98
CA ASP A 311 7.35 -33.50 28.63
C ASP A 311 7.70 -33.49 27.12
N MET A 312 7.60 -32.34 26.43
CA MET A 312 8.16 -32.22 25.07
C MET A 312 9.35 -31.27 25.01
N ARG A 313 10.53 -31.88 24.84
CA ARG A 313 11.81 -31.22 24.57
C ARG A 313 11.80 -30.65 23.15
N TRP A 314 11.86 -29.33 23.01
CA TRP A 314 11.93 -28.63 21.72
C TRP A 314 13.16 -29.08 20.91
N THR A 315 12.97 -29.54 19.68
CA THR A 315 14.06 -29.72 18.71
C THR A 315 13.79 -28.91 17.45
N SER A 316 14.85 -28.37 16.84
CA SER A 316 14.83 -27.39 15.75
C SER A 316 14.32 -27.89 14.39
N LYS A 317 13.74 -29.09 14.31
CA LYS A 317 13.48 -29.80 13.04
C LYS A 317 12.03 -29.81 12.53
N THR A 318 11.06 -29.23 13.22
CA THR A 318 9.63 -29.23 12.78
C THR A 318 9.12 -27.93 12.17
N PHE A 319 9.98 -26.96 11.86
CA PHE A 319 9.57 -25.71 11.21
C PHE A 319 9.82 -25.74 9.69
N ARG A 320 8.86 -26.26 8.90
CA ARG A 320 8.84 -26.03 7.45
C ARG A 320 7.96 -24.81 7.13
N GLN A 321 8.59 -23.72 6.70
CA GLN A 321 7.85 -22.57 6.14
C GLN A 321 7.15 -22.98 4.83
N PRO A 322 5.89 -22.57 4.60
CA PRO A 322 5.25 -22.73 3.29
C PRO A 322 5.97 -21.88 2.23
N VAL A 323 6.00 -22.40 1.00
CA VAL A 323 6.71 -21.82 -0.15
C VAL A 323 6.01 -20.55 -0.62
N SER A 324 6.78 -19.50 -0.94
CA SER A 324 6.30 -18.12 -1.19
C SER A 324 5.25 -17.97 -2.29
N SER A 325 5.20 -18.88 -3.26
CA SER A 325 4.20 -18.89 -4.33
C SER A 325 2.77 -19.09 -3.81
N GLN A 326 2.59 -19.76 -2.67
CA GLN A 326 1.28 -19.98 -2.06
C GLN A 326 0.81 -18.76 -1.24
N VAL A 327 1.71 -18.02 -0.60
CA VAL A 327 1.37 -16.87 0.27
C VAL A 327 1.06 -15.61 -0.54
N ALA A 328 1.83 -15.33 -1.60
CA ALA A 328 1.61 -14.16 -2.47
C ALA A 328 0.33 -14.30 -3.32
N ALA A 329 0.02 -15.52 -3.77
CA ALA A 329 -1.24 -15.81 -4.46
C ALA A 329 -2.46 -15.68 -3.53
N MET A 330 -2.31 -15.77 -2.21
CA MET A 330 -3.42 -15.65 -1.27
C MET A 330 -3.74 -14.22 -0.83
N ARG A 331 -2.76 -13.31 -0.71
CA ARG A 331 -3.01 -11.93 -0.21
C ARG A 331 -3.72 -11.01 -1.22
N TYR A 332 -3.57 -11.25 -2.53
CA TYR A 332 -4.34 -10.54 -3.58
C TYR A 332 -5.04 -11.48 -4.59
N GLY A 333 -4.49 -12.67 -4.83
CA GLY A 333 -5.02 -13.63 -5.81
C GLY A 333 -6.15 -14.53 -5.28
N SER A 334 -6.39 -14.64 -3.97
CA SER A 334 -7.58 -15.34 -3.45
C SER A 334 -8.79 -14.41 -3.26
N LEU A 335 -8.57 -13.08 -3.21
CA LEU A 335 -9.64 -12.07 -3.24
C LEU A 335 -10.38 -12.02 -4.59
N THR A 336 -9.81 -12.65 -5.62
CA THR A 336 -10.43 -12.90 -6.93
C THR A 336 -10.92 -14.34 -7.07
N SER A 337 -11.30 -15.04 -5.98
CA SER A 337 -11.79 -16.43 -6.03
C SER A 337 -12.99 -16.69 -6.97
N LYS A 338 -13.60 -15.64 -7.56
CA LYS A 338 -14.55 -15.72 -8.68
C LYS A 338 -14.20 -14.88 -9.92
N GLY A 339 -13.01 -14.27 -9.98
CA GLY A 339 -12.52 -13.43 -11.09
C GLY A 339 -13.24 -12.08 -11.26
N ARG A 340 -14.09 -11.68 -10.30
CA ARG A 340 -14.91 -10.46 -10.41
C ARG A 340 -14.53 -9.44 -9.36
N ILE A 341 -14.09 -8.28 -9.83
CA ILE A 341 -13.80 -7.10 -9.00
C ILE A 341 -15.11 -6.40 -8.59
N TYR A 342 -16.05 -6.31 -9.52
CA TYR A 342 -17.35 -5.65 -9.34
C TYR A 342 -18.50 -6.65 -9.23
N THR A 343 -19.52 -6.30 -8.44
CA THR A 343 -20.80 -7.02 -8.40
C THR A 343 -21.56 -6.87 -9.73
N ARG A 344 -22.43 -7.83 -10.07
CA ARG A 344 -23.19 -7.83 -11.33
C ARG A 344 -24.11 -6.60 -11.49
N GLY A 345 -24.58 -6.04 -10.37
CA GLY A 345 -25.47 -4.87 -10.33
C GLY A 345 -24.74 -3.55 -10.10
N CYS A 346 -23.40 -3.51 -10.24
CA CYS A 346 -22.64 -2.28 -10.02
C CYS A 346 -23.05 -1.20 -11.03
N ALA A 347 -23.68 -0.15 -10.51
CA ALA A 347 -24.07 1.05 -11.22
C ALA A 347 -23.69 2.27 -10.36
N VAL A 348 -22.73 3.04 -10.86
CA VAL A 348 -22.49 4.41 -10.42
C VAL A 348 -22.82 5.28 -11.63
N PRO A 349 -23.70 6.30 -11.52
CA PRO A 349 -24.10 7.12 -12.66
C PRO A 349 -22.88 7.69 -13.40
N LYS A 350 -22.94 7.65 -14.74
CA LYS A 350 -22.02 8.43 -15.57
C LYS A 350 -22.43 9.89 -15.48
N ARG A 351 -21.47 10.78 -15.24
CA ARG A 351 -21.71 12.23 -15.25
C ARG A 351 -21.93 12.74 -16.66
#